data_AF-A0A7W7DIM4-F1
#
_entry.id   AF-A0A7W7DIM4-F1
#
_cell.length_a   1.000
_cell.length_b   1.000
_cell.length_c   1.000
_cell.angle_alpha   90.00
_cell.angle_beta   90.00
_cell.angle_gamma   90.00
#
_symmetry.space_group_name_H-M   'P 1'
#
loop_
_entity.id
_entity.type
_entity.pdbx_description
1 polymer ?
#
loop_
_entity_poly.entity_id
_entity_poly.type
_entity_poly.pdbx_seq_one_letter_code
_entity_poly.pdbx_strand_id
1 'polypeptide(L)' 'MAGMLDRIKQFARSPQGRRAVDQARRAAADPRKRAQAQRLLGKLRGRH' A
#
# COMPACT_ATOMS: atom_id res chain seq x y z
N MET A 1 -22.13 -9.96 -0.94
CA MET A 1 -20.93 -9.09 -0.79
C MET A 1 -20.45 -8.89 0.65
N ALA A 2 -21.03 -9.51 1.70
CA ALA A 2 -20.51 -9.40 3.07
C ALA A 2 -19.31 -10.32 3.35
N GLY A 3 -19.30 -11.55 2.82
CA GLY A 3 -18.26 -12.54 3.12
C GLY A 3 -16.87 -12.23 2.55
N MET A 4 -16.79 -11.56 1.38
CA MET A 4 -15.49 -11.20 0.78
C MET A 4 -14.79 -10.10 1.59
N LEU A 5 -15.55 -9.09 2.04
CA LEU A 5 -15.05 -8.04 2.92
C LEU A 5 -14.64 -8.58 4.29
N ASP A 6 -15.38 -9.55 4.83
CA ASP A 6 -15.02 -10.21 6.09
C ASP A 6 -13.73 -11.03 5.97
N ARG A 7 -13.53 -11.73 4.84
CA ARG A 7 -12.28 -12.42 4.53
C ARG A 7 -11.09 -11.46 4.41
N ILE A 8 -11.28 -10.30 3.79
CA ILE A 8 -10.23 -9.27 3.71
C ILE A 8 -9.91 -8.73 5.11
N LYS A 9 -10.93 -8.49 5.96
CA LYS A 9 -10.73 -8.08 7.35
C LYS A 9 -10.02 -9.14 8.18
N GLN A 10 -10.41 -10.43 8.06
CA GLN A 10 -9.72 -11.54 8.71
C GLN A 10 -8.28 -11.68 8.22
N PHE A 11 -8.06 -11.56 6.91
CA PHE A 11 -6.73 -11.59 6.32
C PHE A 11 -5.87 -10.46 6.85
N ALA A 12 -6.38 -9.22 6.87
CA ALA A 12 -5.68 -8.06 7.43
C ALA A 12 -5.37 -8.21 8.93
N ARG A 13 -6.21 -8.92 9.68
CA ARG A 13 -5.99 -9.24 11.11
C ARG A 13 -5.05 -10.43 11.33
N SER A 14 -4.84 -11.27 10.31
CA SER A 14 -3.93 -12.41 10.37
C SER A 14 -2.47 -11.95 10.44
N PRO A 15 -1.54 -12.78 10.96
CA PRO A 15 -0.11 -12.46 10.98
C PRO A 15 0.48 -12.21 9.57
N GLN A 16 -0.07 -12.87 8.54
CA GLN A 16 0.36 -12.66 7.15
C GLN A 16 -0.10 -11.29 6.62
N GLY A 17 -1.35 -10.91 6.88
CA GLY A 17 -1.87 -9.61 6.48
C GLY A 17 -1.26 -8.47 7.29
N ARG A 18 -1.00 -8.65 8.59
CA ARG A 18 -0.23 -7.69 9.39
C ARG A 18 1.15 -7.44 8.78
N ARG A 19 1.88 -8.50 8.37
CA ARG A 19 3.17 -8.34 7.68
C ARG A 19 3.04 -7.58 6.36
N ALA A 20 2.01 -7.86 5.57
CA ALA A 20 1.75 -7.14 4.32
C ALA A 20 1.45 -5.66 4.57
N VAL A 21 0.61 -5.36 5.57
CA VAL A 21 0.30 -3.99 6.01
C VAL A 21 1.54 -3.30 6.57
N ASP A 22 2.37 -3.98 7.36
CA ASP A 22 3.62 -3.44 7.89
C ASP A 22 4.64 -3.15 6.78
N GLN A 23 4.78 -4.04 5.79
CA GLN A 23 5.63 -3.79 4.63
C GLN A 23 5.11 -2.60 3.81
N ALA A 24 3.81 -2.55 3.56
CA ALA A 24 3.18 -1.42 2.88
C ALA A 24 3.37 -0.13 3.68
N ARG A 25 3.20 -0.19 5.00
CA ARG A 25 3.37 0.96 5.91
C ARG A 25 4.81 1.41 5.98
N ARG A 26 5.80 0.50 6.02
CA ARG A 26 7.23 0.84 5.95
C ARG A 26 7.60 1.43 4.59
N ALA A 27 7.09 0.86 3.50
CA ALA A 27 7.31 1.39 2.16
C ALA A 27 6.68 2.79 1.98
N ALA A 28 5.52 3.03 2.61
CA ALA A 28 4.85 4.33 2.60
C ALA A 28 5.45 5.34 3.60
N ALA A 29 5.96 4.85 4.74
CA ALA A 29 6.59 5.67 5.77
C ALA A 29 7.99 6.11 5.39
N ASP A 30 8.62 5.47 4.40
CA ASP A 30 9.91 5.88 3.88
C ASP A 30 9.77 7.15 3.02
N PRO A 31 10.19 8.33 3.51
CA PRO A 31 10.04 9.58 2.78
C PRO A 31 10.86 9.59 1.49
N ARG A 32 11.95 8.79 1.42
CA ARG A 32 12.79 8.69 0.23
C ARG A 32 12.04 8.00 -0.90
N LYS A 33 11.32 6.92 -0.58
CA LYS A 33 10.44 6.24 -1.56
C LYS A 33 9.27 7.11 -1.96
N ARG A 34 8.73 7.91 -1.04
CA ARG A 34 7.66 8.86 -1.33
C ARG A 34 8.10 9.94 -2.34
N ALA A 35 9.29 10.50 -2.19
CA ALA A 35 9.84 11.47 -3.16
C ALA A 35 10.09 10.84 -4.54
N GLN A 36 10.58 9.60 -4.57
CA GLN A 36 10.81 8.87 -5.82
C GLN A 36 9.48 8.51 -6.52
N ALA A 37 8.49 8.06 -5.76
CA ALA A 37 7.14 7.80 -6.25
C ALA A 37 6.44 9.07 -6.74
N GLN A 38 6.58 10.20 -6.03
CA GLN A 38 6.06 11.50 -6.47
C GLN A 38 6.73 11.97 -7.75
N ARG A 39 8.05 11.79 -7.91
CA ARG A 39 8.75 12.09 -9.17
C ARG A 39 8.27 11.20 -10.32
N LEU A 40 8.08 9.90 -10.09
CA LEU A 40 7.55 8.97 -11.08
C LEU A 40 6.11 9.30 -11.48
N LEU A 41 5.25 9.56 -10.49
CA LEU A 41 3.87 10.01 -10.72
C LEU A 41 3.81 11.35 -11.45
N GLY A 42 4.69 12.29 -11.11
CA GLY A 42 4.82 13.57 -11.81
C GLY A 42 5.21 13.41 -13.27
N LYS A 43 6.14 12.49 -13.59
CA LYS A 43 6.51 12.15 -14.98
C LYS A 43 5.37 11.51 -15.75
N LEU A 44 4.61 10.62 -15.12
CA LEU A 44 3.44 9.98 -15.74
C LEU A 44 2.31 10.99 -15.97
N ARG A 45 2.08 11.89 -15.02
CA ARG A 45 1.02 12.89 -15.06
C ARG A 45 1.34 14.07 -15.99
N GLY A 46 2.62 14.36 -16.23
CA GLY A 46 3.06 15.35 -17.22
C GLY A 46 3.13 14.82 -18.66
N ARG A 47 2.73 13.57 -18.91
CA ARG A 47 2.72 12.93 -20.23
C ARG A 47 1.30 12.75 -20.79
N HIS A 48 0.35 13.56 -20.33
CA HIS A 48 -1.02 13.63 -20.79
C HIS A 48 -1.38 15.08 -21.10
#